data_AF-A0A9E3F6Z7-F1
#
_entry.id   AF-A0A9E3F6Z7-F1
#
_cell.length_a   1.000
_cell.length_b   1.000
_cell.length_c   1.000
_cell.angle_alpha   90.00
_cell.angle_beta   90.00
_cell.angle_gamma   90.00
#
_symmetry.space_group_name_H-M   'P 1'
#
loop_
_entity.id
_entity.type
_entity.pdbx_description
1 polymer ?
#
loop_
_entity_poly.entity_id
_entity_poly.type
_entity_poly.pdbx_seq_one_letter_code
_entity_poly.pdbx_strand_id
1 'polypeptide(L)'
;MPSPLLAHAGYGAVMLAVGIESVGIPFPGETTLIAAAAYAGSTHKLNIFIVVAAGAAGAIIGDNIGFWIGREIGLRLLLRYGKYIRMTERRIKLGQYLFQ
;
A
#
# COMPACT_ATOMS: atom_id res chain seq x y z
N MET A 1 -0.07 -9.30 31.59
CA MET A 1 0.73 -9.45 30.35
C MET A 1 -0.25 -9.56 29.19
N PRO A 2 -0.17 -8.76 28.11
CA PRO A 2 -0.97 -9.02 26.92
C PRO A 2 -0.57 -10.40 26.40
N SER A 3 -1.56 -11.20 26.02
CA SER A 3 -1.30 -12.50 25.44
C SER A 3 -0.43 -12.31 24.17
N PRO A 4 0.55 -13.19 23.90
CA PRO A 4 1.39 -13.12 22.70
C PRO A 4 0.58 -13.08 21.40
N LEU A 5 -0.67 -13.56 21.44
CA LEU A 5 -1.67 -13.45 20.37
C LEU A 5 -2.00 -12.00 19.99
N LEU A 6 -2.14 -11.09 20.96
CA LEU A 6 -2.44 -9.67 20.71
C LEU A 6 -1.26 -8.96 20.02
N ALA A 7 -0.03 -9.35 20.34
CA ALA A 7 1.16 -8.77 19.72
C ALA A 7 1.29 -9.19 18.24
N HIS A 8 1.10 -10.48 17.95
CA HIS A 8 1.13 -11.00 16.58
C HIS A 8 -0.04 -10.46 15.74
N ALA A 9 -1.24 -10.37 16.32
CA ALA A 9 -2.38 -9.74 15.67
C ALA A 9 -2.12 -8.24 15.38
N GLY A 10 -1.42 -7.54 16.28
CA GLY A 10 -1.02 -6.14 16.07
C GLY A 10 -0.06 -5.94 14.90
N TYR A 11 1.00 -6.77 14.80
CA TYR A 11 1.93 -6.69 13.66
C TYR A 11 1.24 -7.06 12.33
N GLY A 12 0.40 -8.11 12.34
CA GLY A 12 -0.37 -8.51 11.17
C GLY A 12 -1.38 -7.45 10.72
N ALA A 13 -2.04 -6.77 11.67
CA ALA A 13 -2.97 -5.69 11.37
C ALA A 13 -2.26 -4.50 10.71
N VAL A 14 -1.07 -4.12 11.19
CA VAL A 14 -0.25 -3.06 10.56
C VAL A 14 0.15 -3.46 9.14
N MET A 15 0.65 -4.68 8.96
CA MET A 15 1.06 -5.19 7.65
C MET A 15 -0.09 -5.18 6.64
N LEU A 16 -1.29 -5.64 7.05
CA LEU A 16 -2.46 -5.67 6.19
C LEU A 16 -2.99 -4.27 5.90
N ALA A 17 -3.08 -3.40 6.92
CA ALA A 17 -3.59 -2.05 6.76
C ALA A 17 -2.72 -1.22 5.81
N VAL A 18 -1.41 -1.25 5.99
CA VAL A 18 -0.44 -0.59 5.10
C VAL A 18 -0.47 -1.23 3.71
N GLY A 19 -0.52 -2.55 3.61
CA GLY A 19 -0.58 -3.24 2.32
C GLY A 19 -1.83 -2.89 1.51
N ILE A 20 -3.00 -2.82 2.16
CA ILE A 20 -4.27 -2.43 1.50
C ILE A 20 -4.19 -0.97 1.02
N GLU A 21 -3.64 -0.07 1.84
CA GLU A 21 -3.42 1.32 1.45
C GLU A 21 -2.48 1.43 0.25
N SER A 22 -1.35 0.71 0.27
CA SER A 22 -0.36 0.64 -0.83
C SER A 22 -0.92 0.08 -2.13
N VAL A 23 -1.93 -0.80 -2.09
CA VAL A 23 -2.63 -1.26 -3.32
C VAL A 23 -3.44 -0.12 -3.98
N GLY A 24 -3.69 0.97 -3.26
CA GLY A 24 -4.46 2.13 -3.73
C GLY A 24 -5.91 2.16 -3.21
N ILE A 25 -6.25 1.32 -2.24
CA ILE A 25 -7.53 1.40 -1.53
C ILE A 25 -7.40 2.48 -0.47
N PRO A 26 -8.32 3.48 -0.41
CA PRO A 26 -8.29 4.50 0.63
C PRO A 26 -8.60 3.84 1.98
N PHE A 27 -7.55 3.44 2.69
CA PHE A 27 -7.58 2.76 3.98
C PHE A 27 -6.67 3.53 4.95
N PRO A 28 -7.02 3.63 6.25
CA PRO A 28 -6.19 4.34 7.24
C PRO A 28 -5.01 3.47 7.70
N GLY A 29 -4.14 3.05 6.78
CA GLY A 29 -2.94 2.26 7.06
C GLY A 29 -1.89 3.05 7.82
N GLU A 30 -1.59 4.29 7.40
CA GLU A 30 -0.65 5.17 8.09
C GLU A 30 -1.08 5.48 9.53
N THR A 31 -2.37 5.75 9.75
CA THR A 31 -2.95 5.95 11.10
C THR A 31 -2.77 4.70 11.97
N THR A 32 -2.98 3.51 11.40
CA THR A 32 -2.81 2.24 12.11
C THR A 32 -1.34 2.02 12.49
N LEU A 33 -0.41 2.34 11.58
CA LEU A 33 1.03 2.27 11.83
C LEU A 33 1.46 3.22 12.96
N ILE A 34 1.02 4.48 12.92
CA ILE A 34 1.32 5.49 13.94
C ILE A 34 0.75 5.07 15.30
N ALA A 35 -0.50 4.57 15.34
CA ALA A 35 -1.12 4.09 16.56
C ALA A 35 -0.37 2.87 17.14
N ALA A 36 0.06 1.94 16.30
CA ALA A 36 0.85 0.78 16.72
C ALA A 36 2.24 1.18 17.25
N ALA A 37 2.90 2.14 16.59
CA ALA A 37 4.19 2.68 17.04
C ALA A 37 4.06 3.44 18.38
N ALA A 38 3.02 4.25 18.55
CA ALA A 38 2.74 4.94 19.81
C ALA A 38 2.42 3.96 20.95
N TYR A 39 1.68 2.89 20.66
CA TYR A 39 1.41 1.81 21.62
C TYR A 39 2.69 1.05 22.00
N ALA A 40 3.57 0.79 21.02
CA ALA A 40 4.87 0.16 21.24
C ALA A 40 5.76 1.00 22.16
N GLY A 41 5.84 2.31 21.91
CA GLY A 41 6.63 3.25 22.72
C GLY A 41 6.12 3.38 24.15
N SER A 42 4.80 3.50 24.34
CA SER A 42 4.18 3.72 25.66
C SER A 42 4.16 2.47 26.56
N THR A 43 4.03 1.28 25.99
CA THR A 43 3.82 0.07 26.79
C THR A 43 4.96 -0.95 26.70
N HIS A 44 5.95 -0.76 25.81
CA HIS A 44 7.07 -1.69 25.55
C HIS A 44 6.62 -3.13 25.22
N LYS A 45 5.34 -3.34 24.90
CA LYS A 45 4.74 -4.65 24.61
C LYS A 45 4.84 -5.04 23.14
N LEU A 46 5.08 -4.06 22.27
CA LEU A 46 5.38 -4.26 20.86
C LEU A 46 6.80 -3.76 20.61
N ASN A 47 7.55 -4.51 19.81
CA ASN A 47 8.87 -4.10 19.37
C ASN A 47 8.71 -3.19 18.15
N ILE A 48 9.14 -1.94 18.27
CA ILE A 48 9.03 -0.95 17.20
C ILE A 48 9.75 -1.37 15.92
N PHE A 49 10.87 -2.09 16.03
CA PHE A 49 11.57 -2.63 14.86
C PHE A 49 10.70 -3.65 14.10
N ILE A 50 9.91 -4.45 14.82
CA ILE A 50 8.99 -5.41 14.19
C ILE A 50 7.79 -4.69 13.58
N VAL A 51 7.26 -3.63 14.21
CA VAL A 51 6.20 -2.79 13.63
C VAL A 51 6.66 -2.16 12.31
N VAL A 52 7.86 -1.59 12.29
CA VAL A 52 8.46 -0.99 11.09
C VAL A 52 8.69 -2.05 10.02
N ALA A 53 9.25 -3.21 10.37
CA ALA A 53 9.45 -4.30 9.43
C ALA A 53 8.13 -4.84 8.86
N ALA A 54 7.08 -4.97 9.68
CA ALA A 54 5.76 -5.39 9.25
C ALA A 54 5.10 -4.38 8.31
N GLY A 55 5.20 -3.08 8.63
CA GLY A 55 4.72 -2.00 7.75
C GLY A 55 5.46 -1.98 6.42
N ALA A 56 6.79 -2.08 6.42
CA ALA A 56 7.59 -2.14 5.21
C ALA A 56 7.27 -3.37 4.35
N ALA A 57 7.13 -4.55 4.95
CA ALA A 57 6.73 -5.76 4.24
C ALA A 57 5.33 -5.63 3.64
N GLY A 58 4.39 -5.05 4.39
CA GLY A 58 3.04 -4.75 3.92
C GLY A 58 3.04 -3.81 2.71
N ALA A 59 3.80 -2.72 2.79
CA ALA A 59 3.95 -1.76 1.69
C ALA A 59 4.55 -2.41 0.44
N ILE A 60 5.65 -3.14 0.57
CA ILE A 60 6.29 -3.81 -0.58
C ILE A 60 5.32 -4.77 -1.26
N ILE A 61 4.60 -5.59 -0.48
CA ILE A 61 3.62 -6.54 -1.04
C ILE A 61 2.46 -5.78 -1.69
N GLY A 62 1.94 -4.74 -1.02
CA GLY A 62 0.87 -3.89 -1.51
C GLY A 62 1.23 -3.20 -2.83
N ASP A 63 2.42 -2.63 -2.91
CA ASP A 63 2.95 -1.97 -4.11
C ASP A 63 3.12 -2.95 -5.26
N ASN A 64 3.61 -4.17 -4.98
CA ASN A 64 3.73 -5.21 -6.01
C ASN A 64 2.33 -5.61 -6.55
N ILE A 65 1.35 -5.80 -5.67
CA ILE A 65 -0.02 -6.13 -6.07
C ILE A 65 -0.65 -4.96 -6.83
N GLY A 66 -0.53 -3.75 -6.30
CA GLY A 66 -1.01 -2.51 -6.92
C GLY A 66 -0.37 -2.28 -8.29
N PHE A 67 0.92 -2.55 -8.44
CA PHE A 67 1.62 -2.50 -9.72
C PHE A 67 1.10 -3.54 -10.71
N TRP A 68 0.89 -4.78 -10.27
CA TRP A 68 0.32 -5.83 -11.14
C TRP A 68 -1.10 -5.48 -11.61
N ILE A 69 -1.94 -5.00 -10.69
CA ILE A 69 -3.30 -4.52 -10.99
C ILE A 69 -3.23 -3.32 -11.94
N GLY A 70 -2.36 -2.34 -11.66
CA GLY A 70 -2.13 -1.17 -12.50
C GLY A 70 -1.57 -1.53 -13.88
N ARG A 71 -0.74 -2.57 -13.99
CA ARG A 71 -0.18 -3.02 -15.27
C ARG A 71 -1.24 -3.70 -16.15
N GLU A 72 -2.03 -4.60 -15.57
CA GLU A 72 -3.03 -5.38 -16.32
C GLU A 72 -4.31 -4.57 -16.61
N ILE A 73 -4.77 -3.81 -15.60
CA ILE A 73 -6.02 -3.06 -15.68
C ILE A 73 -5.75 -1.62 -16.14
N GLY A 74 -4.63 -1.00 -15.77
CA GLY A 74 -4.38 0.42 -16.03
C GLY A 74 -4.44 0.79 -17.51
N LEU A 75 -3.92 -0.04 -18.42
CA LEU A 75 -4.05 0.23 -19.86
C LEU A 75 -5.51 0.13 -20.34
N ARG A 76 -6.27 -0.87 -19.88
CA ARG A 76 -7.69 -1.03 -20.22
C ARG A 76 -8.54 0.10 -19.65
N LEU A 77 -8.25 0.51 -18.41
CA LEU A 77 -8.93 1.60 -17.71
C LEU A 77 -8.57 2.96 -18.33
N LEU A 78 -7.32 3.16 -18.75
CA LEU A 78 -6.88 4.34 -19.50
C LEU A 78 -7.54 4.43 -20.87
N LEU A 79 -7.70 3.32 -21.60
CA LEU A 79 -8.42 3.32 -22.87
C LEU A 79 -9.93 3.56 -22.67
N ARG A 80 -10.52 3.05 -21.59
CA ARG A 80 -11.96 3.17 -21.30
C ARG A 80 -12.36 4.51 -20.68
N TYR A 81 -11.53 5.07 -19.81
CA TYR A 81 -11.77 6.32 -19.08
C TYR A 81 -10.86 7.48 -19.50
N GLY A 82 -9.91 7.28 -20.41
CA GLY A 82 -8.98 8.32 -20.89
C GLY A 82 -9.67 9.54 -21.50
N LYS A 83 -10.92 9.38 -21.97
CA LYS A 83 -11.79 10.50 -22.38
C LYS A 83 -12.10 11.47 -21.24
N TYR A 84 -12.20 11.01 -19.99
CA TYR A 84 -12.44 11.85 -18.81
C TYR A 84 -11.16 12.52 -18.29
N ILE A 85 -9.99 11.92 -18.52
CA ILE A 85 -8.68 12.44 -18.06
C ILE A 85 -7.98 13.29 -19.13
N ARG A 86 -8.65 13.61 -20.26
CA ARG A 86 -8.07 14.32 -21.43
C ARG A 86 -6.76 13.71 -21.96
N MET A 87 -6.53 12.42 -21.72
CA MET A 87 -5.43 11.65 -22.31
C MET A 87 -5.86 11.19 -23.71
N THR A 88 -5.76 12.08 -24.70
CA THR A 88 -6.02 11.78 -26.12
C THR A 88 -5.03 10.71 -26.60
N GLU A 89 -5.49 9.73 -27.40
CA GLU A 89 -4.68 8.64 -27.98
C GLU A 89 -3.34 9.09 -28.58
N ARG A 90 -3.28 10.34 -29.09
CA ARG A 90 -2.05 10.99 -29.57
C ARG A 90 -0.95 11.10 -28.52
N ARG A 91 -1.27 11.39 -27.24
CA ARG A 91 -0.27 11.51 -26.16
C ARG A 91 0.23 10.16 -25.68
N ILE A 92 -0.62 9.12 -25.71
CA ILE A 92 -0.23 7.74 -25.40
C ILE A 92 0.76 7.23 -26.47
N LYS A 93 0.46 7.48 -27.75
CA LYS A 93 1.37 7.14 -28.85
C LYS A 93 2.68 7.93 -28.80
N LEU A 94 2.64 9.22 -28.45
CA LEU A 94 3.85 10.04 -28.26
C LEU A 94 4.72 9.54 -27.10
N GLY A 95 4.11 9.14 -25.98
CA GLY A 95 4.84 8.52 -24.86
C GLY A 95 5.53 7.23 -25.30
N GLN A 96 4.85 6.35 -26.02
CA GLN A 96 5.47 5.13 -26.54
C GLN A 96 6.59 5.39 -27.55
N TYR A 97 6.51 6.47 -28.34
CA TYR A 97 7.56 6.85 -29.29
C TYR A 97 8.77 7.55 -28.63
N LEU A 98 8.56 8.24 -27.51
CA LEU A 98 9.61 8.96 -26.77
C LEU A 98 10.38 8.06 -25.79
N PHE A 99 9.77 6.96 -25.35
CA PHE A 99 10.38 5.98 -24.43
C PHE A 99 10.79 4.68 -25.15
N GLN A 100 10.93 4.72 -26.47
CA GLN A 100 11.61 3.69 -27.27
C GLN A 100 13.09 4.04 -27.38
#